data_AF-A0A1I8CX70-F1
#
_entry.id   AF-A0A1I8CX70-F1
#
_cell.length_a   1.000
_cell.length_b   1.000
_cell.length_c   1.000
_cell.angle_alpha   90.00
_cell.angle_beta   90.00
_cell.angle_gamma   90.00
#
_symmetry.space_group_name_H-M   'P 1'
#
loop_
_entity.id
_entity.type
_entity.pdbx_description
1 polymer ?
#
loop_
_entity_poly.entity_id
_entity_poly.type
_entity_poly.pdbx_seq_one_letter_code
_entity_poly.pdbx_strand_id
1 'polypeptide(L)'
;MSKFIIVLVLSVLAVANIYASIDCDICHQVIATAESHFKKGEPESTLLAELTTDCIAMGKTYGQQAVSICLKTVQQHIDRIYYHFENGMTPCTFCRAAESCLPTDACVDSF
;
A
#
# COMPACT_ATOMS: atom_id res chain seq x y z
N MET A 1 1.56 -32.55 34.56
CA MET A 1 2.66 -31.62 34.21
C MET A 1 2.87 -31.47 32.69
N SER A 2 2.70 -32.53 31.88
CA SER A 2 2.87 -32.47 30.42
C SER A 2 1.83 -31.63 29.65
N LYS A 3 0.62 -31.43 30.21
CA LYS A 3 -0.47 -30.68 29.55
C LYS A 3 -0.23 -29.16 29.45
N PHE A 4 0.51 -28.57 30.39
CA PHE A 4 0.80 -27.13 30.40
C PHE A 4 1.88 -26.73 29.39
N ILE A 5 2.81 -27.64 29.09
CA ILE A 5 3.86 -27.44 28.08
C ILE A 5 3.25 -27.42 26.67
N ILE A 6 2.26 -28.27 26.40
CA ILE A 6 1.57 -28.32 25.10
C ILE A 6 0.78 -27.03 24.83
N VAL A 7 0.13 -26.48 25.86
CA VAL A 7 -0.64 -25.21 25.75
C VAL A 7 0.29 -24.01 25.51
N LEU A 8 1.47 -23.98 26.13
CA LEU A 8 2.47 -22.92 25.94
C LEU A 8 3.12 -22.95 24.55
N VAL A 9 3.29 -24.13 23.95
CA VAL A 9 3.87 -24.28 22.60
C VAL A 9 2.86 -23.90 21.51
N LEU A 10 1.56 -24.10 21.73
CA LEU A 10 0.49 -23.72 20.78
C LEU A 10 0.26 -22.21 20.69
N SER A 11 0.51 -21.45 21.76
CA SER A 11 0.33 -19.99 21.76
C SER A 11 1.43 -19.22 21.01
N VAL A 12 2.59 -19.84 20.74
CA VAL A 12 3.75 -19.17 20.12
C VAL A 12 3.68 -19.18 18.57
N LEU A 13 2.84 -20.03 17.97
CA LEU A 13 2.72 -20.17 16.51
C LEU A 13 1.80 -19.13 15.84
N ALA A 14 1.16 -18.23 16.61
CA ALA A 14 0.16 -17.30 16.09
C ALA A 14 0.62 -15.83 16.04
N VAL A 15 1.93 -15.55 16.16
CA VAL A 15 2.45 -14.20 15.92
C VAL A 15 2.77 -14.08 14.42
N ALA A 16 1.74 -13.93 13.60
CA ALA A 16 1.93 -13.42 12.25
C ALA A 16 2.52 -12.01 12.39
N ASN A 17 3.66 -11.74 11.75
CA ASN A 17 4.26 -10.41 11.75
C ASN A 17 3.24 -9.42 11.15
N ILE A 18 2.74 -8.51 11.99
CA ILE A 18 1.69 -7.53 11.65
C ILE A 18 2.30 -6.24 11.06
N TYR A 19 3.60 -6.24 10.76
CA TYR A 19 4.27 -5.08 10.19
C TYR A 19 4.27 -5.20 8.68
N ALA A 20 3.49 -4.34 8.01
CA ALA A 20 3.69 -4.07 6.61
C ALA A 20 5.09 -3.47 6.41
N SER A 21 5.74 -3.85 5.31
CA SER A 21 6.96 -3.17 4.87
C SER A 21 6.65 -1.68 4.58
N ILE A 22 7.63 -0.81 4.81
CA ILE A 22 7.52 0.63 4.49
C ILE A 22 7.14 0.84 3.02
N ASP A 23 7.66 -0.02 2.12
CA ASP A 23 7.33 0.02 0.69
C ASP A 23 5.85 -0.30 0.45
N CYS A 24 5.28 -1.24 1.20
CA CYS A 24 3.87 -1.58 1.12
C CYS A 24 2.98 -0.45 1.64
N ASP A 25 3.33 0.18 2.77
CA ASP A 25 2.59 1.31 3.34
C ASP A 25 2.57 2.51 2.37
N ILE A 26 3.74 2.83 1.80
CA ILE A 26 3.87 3.92 0.81
C ILE A 26 3.01 3.61 -0.41
N CYS A 27 3.15 2.42 -0.98
CA CYS A 27 2.36 2.05 -2.15
C CYS A 27 0.87 2.12 -1.84
N HIS A 28 0.42 1.52 -0.75
CA HIS A 28 -0.99 1.48 -0.38
C HIS A 28 -1.57 2.87 -0.28
N GLN A 29 -0.91 3.76 0.45
CA GLN A 29 -1.42 5.11 0.67
C GLN A 29 -1.45 5.94 -0.62
N VAL A 30 -0.45 5.82 -1.51
CA VAL A 30 -0.47 6.48 -2.83
C VAL A 30 -1.64 6.00 -3.68
N ILE A 31 -1.81 4.68 -3.76
CA ILE A 31 -2.85 4.09 -4.62
C ILE A 31 -4.24 4.34 -4.02
N ALA A 32 -4.38 4.40 -2.69
CA ALA A 32 -5.61 4.79 -2.03
C ALA A 32 -6.00 6.26 -2.33
N THR A 33 -5.03 7.19 -2.37
CA THR A 33 -5.30 8.55 -2.86
C THR A 33 -5.80 8.52 -4.30
N ALA A 34 -5.13 7.77 -5.17
CA ALA A 34 -5.51 7.68 -6.57
C ALA A 34 -6.92 7.10 -6.75
N GLU A 35 -7.29 6.09 -5.96
CA GLU A 35 -8.62 5.48 -5.95
C GLU A 35 -9.68 6.50 -5.48
N SER A 36 -9.38 7.29 -4.46
CA SER A 36 -10.27 8.36 -3.96
C SER A 36 -10.51 9.42 -5.03
N HIS A 37 -9.45 9.88 -5.70
CA HIS A 37 -9.53 10.84 -6.81
C HIS A 37 -10.37 10.28 -7.98
N PHE A 38 -10.17 9.00 -8.33
CA PHE A 38 -11.00 8.29 -9.32
C PHE A 38 -12.49 8.23 -8.89
N LYS A 39 -12.78 7.83 -7.64
CA LYS A 39 -14.16 7.71 -7.12
C LYS A 39 -14.91 9.04 -7.08
N LYS A 40 -14.19 10.17 -6.97
CA LYS A 40 -14.76 11.52 -7.05
C LYS A 40 -15.05 11.96 -8.48
N GLY A 41 -14.60 11.22 -9.50
CA GLY A 41 -14.72 11.60 -10.91
C GLY A 41 -13.77 12.74 -11.29
N GLU A 42 -12.69 12.93 -10.54
CA GLU A 42 -11.69 13.95 -10.85
C GLU A 42 -10.85 13.53 -12.08
N PRO A 43 -10.49 14.47 -12.97
CA PRO A 43 -9.86 14.15 -14.25
C PRO A 43 -8.44 13.61 -14.05
N GLU A 44 -8.06 12.54 -14.74
CA GLU A 44 -6.72 11.92 -14.62
C GLU A 44 -5.56 12.92 -14.81
N SER A 45 -5.77 13.99 -15.58
CA SER A 45 -4.79 15.07 -15.76
C SER A 45 -4.36 15.76 -14.47
N THR A 46 -5.18 15.76 -13.41
CA THR A 46 -4.83 16.35 -12.10
C THR A 46 -4.17 15.34 -11.16
N LEU A 47 -4.35 14.04 -11.42
CA LEU A 47 -3.89 12.96 -10.55
C LEU A 47 -2.38 13.01 -10.32
N LEU A 48 -1.58 13.20 -11.38
CA LEU A 48 -0.13 13.21 -11.26
C LEU A 48 0.37 14.30 -10.29
N ALA A 49 -0.24 15.49 -10.33
CA ALA A 49 0.12 16.60 -9.46
C ALA A 49 -0.25 16.32 -7.99
N GLU A 50 -1.40 15.69 -7.76
CA GLU A 50 -1.84 15.29 -6.43
C GLU A 50 -0.97 14.19 -5.83
N LEU A 51 -0.74 13.10 -6.57
CA LEU A 51 0.12 12.01 -6.13
C LEU A 51 1.56 12.46 -5.89
N THR A 52 2.08 13.38 -6.72
CA THR A 52 3.40 13.99 -6.49
C THR A 52 3.43 14.77 -5.17
N THR A 53 2.37 15.50 -4.86
CA THR A 53 2.24 16.25 -3.59
C THR A 53 2.20 15.29 -2.40
N ASP A 54 1.45 14.20 -2.51
CA ASP A 54 1.37 13.16 -1.48
C ASP A 54 2.72 12.48 -1.26
N CYS A 55 3.46 12.17 -2.34
CA CYS A 55 4.81 11.63 -2.24
C CYS A 55 5.76 12.54 -1.47
N ILE A 56 5.69 13.86 -1.69
CA ILE A 56 6.50 14.84 -0.95
C ILE A 56 6.07 14.88 0.52
N ALA A 57 4.77 14.81 0.80
CA ALA A 57 4.24 14.77 2.16
C ALA A 57 4.71 13.52 2.92
N MET A 58 4.71 12.36 2.28
CA MET A 58 5.23 11.10 2.83
C MET A 58 6.70 11.18 3.24
N GLY A 59 7.50 11.97 2.52
CA GLY A 59 8.89 12.22 2.87
C GLY A 59 9.10 12.80 4.27
N LYS A 60 8.09 13.48 4.82
CA LYS A 60 8.10 14.00 6.19
C LYS A 60 7.86 12.91 7.23
N THR A 61 7.15 11.85 6.86
CA THR A 61 6.76 10.74 7.75
C THR A 61 7.76 9.59 7.70
N TYR A 62 8.18 9.19 6.50
CA TYR A 62 8.98 7.98 6.25
C TYR A 62 10.43 8.28 5.81
N GLY A 63 10.79 9.56 5.69
CA GLY A 63 12.12 10.01 5.26
C GLY A 63 12.24 10.22 3.75
N GLN A 64 13.33 10.85 3.30
CA GLN A 64 13.49 11.26 1.89
C GLN A 64 13.54 10.09 0.90
N GLN A 65 13.96 8.91 1.35
CA GLN A 65 13.96 7.71 0.50
C GLN A 65 12.54 7.30 0.09
N ALA A 66 11.54 7.53 0.96
CA ALA A 66 10.14 7.26 0.66
C ALA A 66 9.61 8.12 -0.48
N VAL A 67 10.07 9.38 -0.59
CA VAL A 67 9.70 10.28 -1.69
C VAL A 67 10.14 9.67 -3.02
N SER A 68 11.39 9.22 -3.11
CA SER A 68 11.94 8.64 -4.34
C SER A 68 11.22 7.36 -4.76
N ILE A 69 10.90 6.49 -3.80
CA ILE A 69 10.16 5.25 -4.05
C ILE A 69 8.74 5.58 -4.51
N CYS A 70 8.06 6.46 -3.80
CA CYS A 70 6.71 6.91 -4.13
C CYS A 70 6.63 7.52 -5.54
N LEU A 71 7.50 8.49 -5.86
CA LEU A 71 7.49 9.15 -7.18
C LEU A 71 7.77 8.16 -8.30
N LYS A 72 8.65 7.19 -8.08
CA LYS A 72 8.93 6.12 -9.05
C LYS A 72 7.68 5.28 -9.28
N THR A 73 6.99 4.84 -8.23
CA THR A 73 5.75 4.07 -8.33
C THR A 73 4.67 4.85 -9.08
N VAL A 74 4.47 6.12 -8.74
CA VAL A 74 3.52 6.99 -9.45
C VAL A 74 3.86 7.05 -10.94
N GLN A 75 5.10 7.39 -11.30
CA GLN A 75 5.50 7.53 -12.70
C GLN A 75 5.37 6.23 -13.51
N GLN A 76 5.61 5.07 -12.90
CA GLN A 76 5.54 3.79 -13.60
C GLN A 76 4.10 3.31 -13.87
N HIS A 77 3.14 3.86 -13.13
CA HIS A 77 1.79 3.33 -13.08
C HIS A 77 0.68 4.34 -13.35
N ILE A 78 0.99 5.65 -13.40
CA ILE A 78 0.01 6.73 -13.55
C ILE A 78 -0.95 6.47 -14.74
N ASP A 79 -0.43 6.11 -15.91
CA ASP A 79 -1.20 5.89 -17.14
C ASP A 79 -2.15 4.68 -17.11
N ARG A 80 -2.03 3.81 -16.10
CA ARG A 80 -2.82 2.57 -15.99
C ARG A 80 -3.65 2.51 -14.72
N ILE A 81 -3.41 3.42 -13.79
CA ILE A 81 -4.03 3.41 -12.45
C ILE A 81 -5.56 3.48 -12.57
N TYR A 82 -6.08 4.35 -13.44
CA TYR A 82 -7.52 4.48 -13.66
C TYR A 82 -8.11 3.24 -14.31
N TYR A 83 -7.44 2.69 -15.34
CA TYR A 83 -7.84 1.42 -15.93
C TYR A 83 -7.92 0.31 -14.87
N HIS A 84 -6.98 0.24 -13.93
CA HIS A 84 -7.02 -0.73 -12.85
C HIS A 84 -8.23 -0.54 -11.93
N PHE A 85 -8.60 0.70 -11.60
CA PHE A 85 -9.80 0.99 -10.79
C PHE A 85 -11.11 0.71 -11.54
N GLU A 86 -11.17 0.98 -12.84
CA GLU A 86 -12.31 0.60 -13.69
C GLU A 86 -12.55 -0.92 -13.70
N ASN A 87 -11.47 -1.71 -13.56
CA ASN A 87 -11.54 -3.17 -13.46
C ASN A 87 -11.72 -3.68 -12.01
N GLY A 88 -11.97 -2.79 -11.05
CA GLY A 88 -12.25 -3.14 -9.65
C GLY A 88 -11.01 -3.58 -8.86
N MET A 89 -9.81 -3.24 -9.31
CA MET A 89 -8.58 -3.52 -8.56
C MET A 89 -8.49 -2.60 -7.34
N THR A 90 -8.24 -3.17 -6.17
CA THR A 90 -8.06 -2.40 -4.93
C THR A 90 -6.60 -1.99 -4.72
N PRO A 91 -6.31 -0.97 -3.87
CA PRO A 91 -4.94 -0.55 -3.57
C PRO A 91 -4.02 -1.68 -3.09
N CYS A 92 -4.44 -2.53 -2.17
CA CYS A 92 -3.62 -3.68 -1.74
C CYS A 92 -3.34 -4.67 -2.86
N THR A 93 -4.34 -4.95 -3.70
CA THR A 93 -4.19 -5.87 -4.84
C THR A 93 -3.18 -5.32 -5.84
N PHE A 94 -3.27 -4.01 -6.11
CA PHE A 94 -2.33 -3.28 -6.94
C PHE A 94 -0.90 -3.37 -6.38
N CYS A 95 -0.71 -3.05 -5.11
CA CYS A 95 0.63 -3.00 -4.50
C CYS A 95 1.30 -4.37 -4.38
N ARG A 96 0.51 -5.45 -4.27
CA ARG A 96 1.01 -6.82 -4.39
C ARG A 96 1.43 -7.15 -5.83
N ALA A 97 0.65 -6.73 -6.83
CA ALA A 97 1.00 -6.91 -8.24
C ALA A 97 2.23 -6.09 -8.66
N ALA A 98 2.46 -4.94 -8.02
CA ALA A 98 3.63 -4.10 -8.20
C ALA A 98 4.85 -4.57 -7.37
N GLU A 99 4.75 -5.73 -6.68
CA GLU A 99 5.79 -6.31 -5.82
C GLU A 99 6.25 -5.37 -4.67
N SER A 100 5.46 -4.34 -4.36
CA SER A 100 5.71 -3.41 -3.26
C SER A 100 5.19 -3.95 -1.93
N CYS A 101 4.21 -4.86 -1.97
CA CYS A 101 3.72 -5.60 -0.81
C CYS A 101 3.97 -7.11 -0.99
N LEU A 102 4.52 -7.74 0.05
CA LEU A 102 4.60 -9.19 0.15
C LEU A 102 3.25 -9.79 0.60
N PRO A 103 3.00 -11.08 0.36
CA PRO A 103 1.80 -11.75 0.86
C PRO A 103 1.65 -11.70 2.38
N THR A 104 2.78 -11.58 3.09
CA THR A 104 2.87 -11.47 4.55
C THR A 104 2.65 -10.05 5.09
N ASP A 105 2.64 -9.02 4.23
CA ASP A 105 2.40 -7.65 4.66
C ASP A 105 0.94 -7.45 5.04
N ALA A 106 0.71 -6.77 6.16
CA ALA A 106 -0.60 -6.39 6.66
C ALA A 106 -1.17 -5.20 5.86
N CYS A 107 -1.53 -5.44 4.61
CA CYS A 107 -2.21 -4.45 3.78
C CYS A 107 -3.73 -4.56 3.95
N VAL A 108 -4.39 -3.47 4.33
CA VAL A 108 -5.85 -3.42 4.55
C VAL A 108 -6.46 -2.28 3.74
N ASP A 109 -7.32 -2.63 2.78
CA ASP A 109 -8.12 -1.64 2.05
C ASP A 109 -9.26 -1.16 2.96
N SER A 110 -9.29 0.15 3.24
CA SER A 110 -10.39 0.78 3.96
C SER A 110 -11.39 1.31 2.95
N PHE A 111 -12.60 0.74 2.93
CA PHE A 111 -13.69 1.06 1.99
C PHE A 111 -14.38 2.38 2.31
#